data_AF-A0A4R9IM49-F1
#
_entry.id   AF-A0A4R9IM49-F1
#
_cell.length_a   1.000
_cell.length_b   1.000
_cell.length_c   1.000
_cell.angle_alpha   90.00
_cell.angle_beta   90.00
_cell.angle_gamma   90.00
#
_symmetry.space_group_name_H-M   'P 1'
#
loop_
_entity.id
_entity.type
_entity.pdbx_description
1 polymer ?
#
loop_
_entity_poly.entity_id
_entity_poly.type
_entity_poly.pdbx_seq_one_letter_code
_entity_poly.pdbx_strand_id
1 'polypeptide(L)'
;MKISLLGIQIKKYQVFLLGMLKARLIKIYHSPFFFVSLYLLLYGFHCFWNWDEFMSNNRNLEMDAINAGKQVSLWSLYPFQIVSVLLVALLYLFLSVSINFLFSLLKRTKETFKKNLGKFIGSLIHQFFFFVCILFLGNQVLGLFFASNFYSTLVLVFWTTLFLFFLINNGELYKRLFVSRDQFVSFLSHSLGYVNPILFVFFVLALANV
;
A
#
# COMPACT_ATOMS: atom_id res chain seq x y z
N MET A 1 -21.45 4.93 52.07
CA MET A 1 -22.14 5.50 50.88
C MET A 1 -21.21 6.16 49.85
N LYS A 2 -20.22 6.99 50.25
CA LYS A 2 -19.32 7.72 49.31
C LYS A 2 -18.40 6.86 48.43
N ILE A 3 -17.95 5.70 48.89
CA ILE A 3 -17.02 4.81 48.15
C ILE A 3 -17.70 4.20 46.90
N SER A 4 -18.99 3.87 46.99
CA SER A 4 -19.75 3.31 45.86
C SER A 4 -19.95 4.32 44.72
N LEU A 5 -20.19 5.60 45.05
CA LEU A 5 -20.29 6.70 44.09
C LEU A 5 -18.95 6.99 43.41
N LEU A 6 -17.85 6.91 44.16
CA LEU A 6 -16.49 7.08 43.61
C LEU A 6 -16.16 5.97 42.60
N GLY A 7 -16.50 4.71 42.91
CA GLY A 7 -16.32 3.58 41.98
C GLY A 7 -17.15 3.71 40.70
N ILE A 8 -18.40 4.20 40.80
CA ILE A 8 -19.26 4.48 39.65
C ILE A 8 -18.69 5.62 38.79
N GLN A 9 -18.17 6.68 39.42
CA GLN A 9 -17.54 7.79 38.70
C GLN A 9 -16.24 7.36 37.99
N ILE A 10 -15.38 6.57 38.62
CA ILE A 10 -14.16 6.03 38.01
C ILE A 10 -14.52 5.15 36.79
N LYS A 11 -15.52 4.27 36.92
CA LYS A 11 -15.97 3.41 35.82
C LYS A 11 -16.52 4.23 34.64
N LYS A 12 -17.28 5.30 34.91
CA LYS A 12 -17.75 6.24 33.87
C LYS A 12 -16.59 6.96 33.18
N TYR A 13 -15.60 7.42 33.93
CA TYR A 13 -14.40 8.06 33.37
C TYR A 13 -13.58 7.10 32.51
N GLN A 14 -13.41 5.85 32.94
CA GLN A 14 -12.73 4.81 32.16
C GLN A 14 -13.46 4.55 30.84
N VAL A 15 -14.78 4.35 30.86
CA VAL A 15 -15.59 4.14 29.64
C VAL A 15 -15.48 5.33 28.70
N PHE A 16 -15.53 6.55 29.23
CA PHE A 16 -15.39 7.77 28.45
C PHE A 16 -13.99 7.89 27.81
N LEU A 17 -12.92 7.64 28.56
CA LEU A 17 -11.54 7.62 28.08
C LEU A 17 -11.34 6.56 26.98
N LEU A 18 -11.87 5.35 27.19
CA LEU A 18 -11.79 4.25 26.22
C LEU A 18 -12.55 4.59 24.93
N GLY A 19 -13.71 5.25 25.05
CA GLY A 19 -14.47 5.77 23.92
C GLY A 19 -13.70 6.82 23.12
N MET A 20 -13.07 7.79 23.79
CA MET A 20 -12.22 8.79 23.14
C MET A 20 -11.00 8.18 22.46
N LEU A 21 -10.32 7.24 23.14
CA LEU A 21 -9.16 6.54 22.60
C LEU A 21 -9.55 5.75 21.34
N LYS A 22 -10.65 5.01 21.39
CA LYS A 22 -11.17 4.27 20.23
C LYS A 22 -11.47 5.22 19.06
N ALA A 23 -12.14 6.34 19.31
CA ALA A 23 -12.44 7.32 18.26
C ALA A 23 -11.17 7.93 17.63
N ARG A 24 -10.16 8.25 18.46
CA ARG A 24 -8.86 8.74 17.97
C ARG A 24 -8.11 7.68 17.17
N LEU A 25 -8.08 6.43 17.63
CA LEU A 25 -7.45 5.32 16.91
C LEU A 25 -8.12 5.08 15.56
N ILE A 26 -9.46 5.12 15.51
CA ILE A 26 -10.20 5.01 14.25
C ILE A 26 -9.83 6.17 13.31
N LYS A 27 -9.73 7.40 13.82
CA LYS A 27 -9.34 8.56 13.01
C LYS A 27 -7.91 8.44 12.48
N ILE A 28 -6.98 7.94 13.31
CA ILE A 28 -5.59 7.69 12.91
C ILE A 28 -5.52 6.60 11.85
N TYR A 29 -6.23 5.48 12.07
CA TYR A 29 -6.31 4.39 11.12
C TYR A 29 -6.83 4.85 9.76
N HIS A 30 -7.88 5.67 9.72
CA HIS A 30 -8.43 6.19 8.45
C HIS A 30 -7.59 7.31 7.81
N SER A 31 -6.44 7.69 8.39
CA SER A 31 -5.53 8.64 7.77
C SER A 31 -4.95 8.05 6.48
N PRO A 32 -4.88 8.82 5.37
CA PRO A 32 -4.22 8.38 4.14
C PRO A 32 -2.80 7.88 4.35
N PHE A 33 -2.09 8.45 5.32
CA PHE A 33 -0.68 8.18 5.58
C PHE A 33 -0.42 7.13 6.66
N PHE A 34 -1.46 6.56 7.28
CA PHE A 34 -1.27 5.59 8.36
C PHE A 34 -0.40 4.41 7.93
N PHE A 35 -0.74 3.77 6.81
CA PHE A 35 0.02 2.63 6.29
C PHE A 35 1.37 3.03 5.69
N VAL A 36 1.52 4.28 5.25
CA VAL A 36 2.84 4.82 4.87
C VAL A 36 3.75 4.80 6.09
N SER A 37 3.32 5.41 7.19
CA SER A 37 4.09 5.44 8.44
C SER A 37 4.35 4.03 8.98
N LEU A 38 3.35 3.15 8.93
CA LEU A 38 3.52 1.76 9.36
C LEU A 38 4.58 1.04 8.52
N TYR A 39 4.54 1.18 7.18
CA TYR A 39 5.54 0.59 6.30
C TYR A 39 6.94 1.11 6.59
N LEU A 40 7.11 2.42 6.74
CA LEU A 40 8.41 3.04 7.06
C LEU A 40 8.96 2.51 8.39
N LEU A 41 8.12 2.34 9.40
CA LEU A 41 8.50 1.78 10.70
C LEU A 41 8.89 0.30 10.59
N LEU A 42 8.08 -0.52 9.90
CA LEU A 42 8.35 -1.94 9.70
C LEU A 42 9.66 -2.16 8.94
N TYR A 43 9.85 -1.42 7.85
CA TYR A 43 11.07 -1.48 7.05
C TYR A 43 12.28 -0.97 7.83
N GLY A 44 12.15 0.15 8.54
CA GLY A 44 13.22 0.69 9.39
C GLY A 44 13.65 -0.29 10.47
N PHE A 45 12.69 -0.91 11.16
CA PHE A 45 12.97 -1.96 12.15
C PHE A 45 13.66 -3.16 11.51
N HIS A 46 13.19 -3.61 10.35
CA HIS A 46 13.78 -4.73 9.62
C HIS A 46 15.23 -4.47 9.19
N CYS A 47 15.52 -3.27 8.67
CA CYS A 47 16.88 -2.87 8.34
C CYS A 47 17.78 -2.75 9.56
N PHE A 48 17.27 -2.21 10.66
CA PHE A 48 18.04 -2.08 11.89
C PHE A 48 18.34 -3.46 12.52
N TRP A 49 17.36 -4.36 12.53
CA TRP A 49 17.51 -5.70 13.10
C TRP A 49 18.48 -6.59 12.32
N ASN A 50 18.49 -6.48 10.98
CA ASN A 50 19.33 -7.29 10.09
C ASN A 50 20.48 -6.48 9.48
N TRP A 51 20.98 -5.47 10.20
CA TRP A 51 21.94 -4.50 9.66
C TRP A 51 23.19 -5.16 9.10
N ASP A 52 23.81 -6.08 9.85
CA ASP A 52 25.07 -6.72 9.46
C ASP A 52 24.91 -7.58 8.20
N GLU A 53 23.80 -8.32 8.12
CA GLU A 53 23.46 -9.14 6.95
C GLU A 53 23.25 -8.24 5.71
N PHE A 54 22.54 -7.13 5.85
CA PHE A 54 22.31 -6.19 4.75
C PHE A 54 23.57 -5.47 4.31
N MET A 55 24.48 -5.11 5.22
CA MET A 55 25.77 -4.55 4.84
C MET A 55 26.65 -5.58 4.13
N SER A 56 26.58 -6.85 4.53
CA SER A 56 27.25 -7.93 3.80
C SER A 56 26.69 -8.10 2.40
N ASN A 57 25.37 -8.12 2.24
CA ASN A 57 24.71 -8.21 0.94
C ASN A 57 25.04 -7.01 0.04
N ASN A 58 25.04 -5.79 0.58
CA ASN A 58 25.44 -4.59 -0.15
C ASN A 58 26.88 -4.72 -0.67
N ARG A 59 27.82 -5.17 0.18
CA ARG A 59 29.22 -5.34 -0.21
C ARG A 59 29.38 -6.41 -1.29
N ASN A 60 28.63 -7.50 -1.21
CA ASN A 60 28.65 -8.54 -2.23
C ASN A 60 28.16 -7.99 -3.59
N LEU A 61 27.07 -7.22 -3.60
CA LEU A 61 26.58 -6.54 -4.81
C LEU A 61 27.62 -5.58 -5.40
N GLU A 62 28.30 -4.81 -4.56
CA GLU A 62 29.37 -3.91 -4.99
C GLU A 62 30.55 -4.66 -5.60
N MET A 63 31.01 -5.74 -4.95
CA MET A 63 32.09 -6.58 -5.46
C MET A 63 31.72 -7.23 -6.80
N ASP A 64 30.51 -7.75 -6.94
CA ASP A 64 30.02 -8.35 -8.18
C ASP A 64 29.96 -7.33 -9.33
N ALA A 65 29.50 -6.10 -9.03
CA ALA A 65 29.49 -5.03 -10.02
C ALA A 65 30.89 -4.60 -10.44
N ILE A 66 31.83 -4.46 -9.49
CA ILE A 66 33.23 -4.16 -9.78
C ILE A 66 33.82 -5.23 -10.71
N ASN A 67 33.61 -6.51 -10.38
CA ASN A 67 34.08 -7.64 -11.19
C ASN A 67 33.48 -7.66 -12.61
N ALA A 68 32.25 -7.16 -12.76
CA ALA A 68 31.57 -7.05 -14.05
C ALA A 68 31.83 -5.71 -14.78
N GLY A 69 32.64 -4.80 -14.22
CA GLY A 69 32.88 -3.46 -14.77
C GLY A 69 31.64 -2.55 -14.75
N LYS A 70 30.67 -2.85 -13.89
CA LYS A 70 29.40 -2.11 -13.74
C LYS A 70 29.42 -1.28 -12.45
N GLN A 71 28.45 -0.36 -12.35
CA GLN A 71 28.19 0.41 -11.14
C GLN A 71 26.92 -0.10 -10.47
N VAL A 72 26.90 -0.16 -9.14
CA VAL A 72 25.69 -0.46 -8.36
C VAL A 72 24.90 0.83 -8.16
N SER A 73 23.59 0.75 -8.38
CA SER A 73 22.70 1.88 -8.08
C SER A 73 22.52 2.02 -6.57
N LEU A 74 22.63 3.24 -6.04
CA LEU A 74 22.35 3.51 -4.62
C LEU A 74 20.98 2.97 -4.19
N TRP A 75 19.99 3.05 -5.08
CA TRP A 75 18.60 2.62 -4.83
C TRP A 75 18.44 1.10 -4.69
N SER A 76 19.43 0.31 -5.14
CA SER A 76 19.44 -1.14 -4.95
C SER A 76 20.04 -1.57 -3.61
N LEU A 77 20.71 -0.66 -2.88
CA LEU A 77 21.37 -0.95 -1.62
C LEU A 77 20.43 -0.74 -0.44
N TYR A 78 20.56 -1.58 0.59
CA TYR A 78 19.92 -1.31 1.88
C TYR A 78 20.61 -0.13 2.58
N PRO A 79 19.87 0.73 3.31
CA PRO A 79 18.41 0.75 3.48
C PRO A 79 17.68 1.56 2.40
N PHE A 80 18.35 2.04 1.35
CA PHE A 80 17.81 2.97 0.36
C PHE A 80 16.72 2.40 -0.56
N GLN A 81 16.54 1.08 -0.60
CA GLN A 81 15.45 0.42 -1.34
C GLN A 81 14.05 0.92 -0.95
N ILE A 82 13.89 1.52 0.24
CA ILE A 82 12.65 2.18 0.66
C ILE A 82 12.19 3.24 -0.34
N VAL A 83 13.14 3.96 -0.96
CA VAL A 83 12.87 5.01 -1.94
C VAL A 83 12.28 4.43 -3.22
N SER A 84 12.71 3.24 -3.62
CA SER A 84 12.13 2.52 -4.76
C SER A 84 10.64 2.23 -4.54
N VAL A 85 10.24 1.82 -3.33
CA VAL A 85 8.82 1.60 -3.01
C VAL A 85 8.01 2.90 -3.02
N LEU A 86 8.59 3.99 -2.50
CA LEU A 86 7.96 5.31 -2.57
C LEU A 86 7.80 5.79 -4.02
N LEU A 87 8.80 5.58 -4.87
CA LEU A 87 8.75 5.92 -6.30
C LEU A 87 7.68 5.11 -7.03
N VAL A 88 7.61 3.80 -6.78
CA VAL A 88 6.59 2.92 -7.33
C VAL A 88 5.18 3.35 -6.89
N ALA A 89 5.01 3.81 -5.64
CA ALA A 89 3.75 4.40 -5.18
C ALA A 89 3.38 5.69 -5.94
N LEU A 90 4.36 6.58 -6.18
CA LEU A 90 4.14 7.80 -6.98
C LEU A 90 3.76 7.48 -8.42
N LEU A 91 4.41 6.50 -9.04
CA LEU A 91 4.06 6.02 -10.38
C LEU A 91 2.64 5.45 -10.43
N TYR A 92 2.26 4.66 -9.42
CA TYR A 92 0.90 4.12 -9.32
C TYR A 92 -0.14 5.24 -9.22
N LEU A 93 0.09 6.23 -8.35
CA LEU A 93 -0.80 7.39 -8.20
C LEU A 93 -0.87 8.19 -9.49
N PHE A 94 0.27 8.45 -10.13
CA PHE A 94 0.34 9.18 -11.38
C PHE A 94 -0.44 8.48 -12.49
N LEU A 95 -0.27 7.16 -12.66
CA LEU A 95 -1.01 6.38 -13.64
C LEU A 95 -2.52 6.40 -13.33
N SER A 96 -2.89 6.14 -12.08
CA SER A 96 -4.28 6.14 -11.63
C SER A 96 -4.97 7.49 -11.88
N VAL A 97 -4.32 8.58 -11.52
CA VAL A 97 -4.84 9.95 -11.73
C VAL A 97 -4.89 10.28 -13.22
N SER A 98 -3.87 9.92 -13.99
CA SER A 98 -3.81 10.19 -15.44
C SER A 98 -4.94 9.48 -16.19
N ILE A 99 -5.17 8.21 -15.89
CA ILE A 99 -6.29 7.43 -16.43
C ILE A 99 -7.60 8.17 -16.13
N ASN A 100 -7.87 8.48 -14.86
CA ASN A 100 -9.12 9.14 -14.50
C ASN A 100 -9.24 10.58 -15.05
N PHE A 101 -8.13 11.29 -15.20
CA PHE A 101 -8.10 12.61 -15.84
C PHE A 101 -8.52 12.50 -17.31
N LEU A 102 -7.97 11.55 -18.06
CA LEU A 102 -8.38 11.27 -19.45
C LEU A 102 -9.88 10.96 -19.52
N PHE A 103 -10.41 10.18 -18.58
CA PHE A 103 -11.85 9.90 -18.50
C PHE A 103 -12.68 11.12 -18.10
N SER A 104 -12.13 12.06 -17.34
CA SER A 104 -12.81 13.30 -16.97
C SER A 104 -12.95 14.31 -18.12
N LEU A 105 -12.21 14.13 -19.22
CA LEU A 105 -12.34 14.94 -20.43
C LEU A 105 -13.69 14.70 -21.13
N LEU A 106 -14.35 13.57 -20.87
CA LEU A 106 -15.75 13.35 -21.25
C LEU A 106 -16.64 14.31 -20.45
N LYS A 107 -17.35 15.22 -21.13
CA LYS A 107 -18.11 16.33 -20.49
C LYS A 107 -18.99 15.90 -19.30
N ARG A 108 -19.52 14.66 -19.29
CA ARG A 108 -20.43 14.13 -18.26
C ARG A 108 -19.76 13.70 -16.96
N THR A 109 -18.45 13.43 -16.95
CA THR A 109 -17.72 12.86 -15.79
C THR A 109 -16.85 13.88 -15.06
N LYS A 110 -16.62 15.05 -15.64
CA LYS A 110 -15.74 16.11 -15.13
C LYS A 110 -16.08 16.58 -13.71
N GLU A 111 -17.35 16.81 -13.41
CA GLU A 111 -17.76 17.31 -12.09
C GLU A 111 -17.59 16.26 -10.99
N THR A 112 -17.96 15.01 -11.28
CA THR A 112 -17.81 13.87 -10.36
C THR A 112 -16.33 13.64 -10.05
N PHE A 113 -15.46 13.76 -11.05
CA PHE A 113 -14.02 13.64 -10.86
C PHE A 113 -13.45 14.76 -9.97
N LYS A 114 -13.76 16.02 -10.28
CA LYS A 114 -13.25 17.17 -9.53
C LYS A 114 -13.66 17.14 -8.05
N LYS A 115 -14.89 16.71 -7.74
CA LYS A 115 -15.40 16.62 -6.36
C LYS A 115 -14.77 15.49 -5.56
N ASN A 116 -14.36 14.39 -6.21
CA ASN A 116 -13.86 13.19 -5.53
C ASN A 116 -12.34 13.02 -5.57
N LEU A 117 -11.61 13.83 -6.35
CA LEU A 117 -10.16 13.68 -6.56
C LEU A 117 -9.34 13.58 -5.26
N GLY A 118 -9.60 14.46 -4.27
CA GLY A 118 -8.86 14.42 -3.00
C GLY A 118 -9.12 13.13 -2.21
N LYS A 119 -10.38 12.69 -2.14
CA LYS A 119 -10.76 11.41 -1.49
C LYS A 119 -10.18 10.21 -2.24
N PHE A 120 -10.15 10.30 -3.57
CA PHE A 120 -9.58 9.28 -4.44
C PHE A 120 -8.08 9.12 -4.20
N ILE A 121 -7.30 10.20 -4.27
CA ILE A 121 -5.85 10.17 -3.99
C ILE A 121 -5.58 9.65 -2.58
N GLY A 122 -6.28 10.17 -1.56
CA GLY A 122 -6.10 9.72 -0.18
C GLY A 122 -6.39 8.22 -0.01
N SER A 123 -7.44 7.71 -0.67
CA SER A 123 -7.78 6.29 -0.62
C SER A 123 -6.80 5.42 -1.39
N LEU A 124 -6.28 5.89 -2.54
CA LEU A 124 -5.24 5.19 -3.29
C LEU A 124 -3.95 5.06 -2.48
N ILE A 125 -3.49 6.14 -1.83
CA ILE A 125 -2.31 6.09 -0.95
C ILE A 125 -2.55 5.07 0.17
N HIS A 126 -3.68 5.20 0.85
CA HIS A 126 -4.04 4.34 1.98
C HIS A 126 -4.07 2.87 1.57
N GLN A 127 -4.77 2.56 0.47
CA GLN A 127 -4.89 1.20 -0.06
C GLN A 127 -3.53 0.68 -0.54
N PHE A 128 -2.79 1.43 -1.37
CA PHE A 128 -1.51 0.99 -1.90
C PHE A 128 -0.54 0.60 -0.77
N PHE A 129 -0.38 1.45 0.24
CA PHE A 129 0.52 1.15 1.35
C PHE A 129 0.00 0.07 2.30
N PHE A 130 -1.32 -0.11 2.43
CA PHE A 130 -1.88 -1.28 3.11
C PHE A 130 -1.44 -2.57 2.42
N PHE A 131 -1.52 -2.62 1.08
CA PHE A 131 -1.05 -3.75 0.29
C PHE A 131 0.45 -3.97 0.43
N VAL A 132 1.25 -2.90 0.39
CA VAL A 132 2.70 -2.98 0.61
C VAL A 132 3.01 -3.53 2.01
N CYS A 133 2.29 -3.13 3.06
CA CYS A 133 2.48 -3.66 4.41
C CYS A 133 2.21 -5.18 4.46
N ILE A 134 1.11 -5.64 3.84
CA ILE A 134 0.79 -7.07 3.78
C ILE A 134 1.84 -7.82 2.98
N LEU A 135 2.25 -7.30 1.82
CA LEU A 135 3.29 -7.89 0.98
C LEU A 135 4.60 -8.02 1.75
N PHE A 136 5.00 -6.96 2.44
CA PHE A 136 6.22 -6.93 3.25
C PHE A 136 6.18 -8.00 4.34
N LEU A 137 5.17 -7.99 5.20
CA LEU A 137 5.05 -8.96 6.29
C LEU A 137 4.90 -10.40 5.77
N GLY A 138 4.10 -10.60 4.73
CA GLY A 138 3.90 -11.90 4.12
C GLY A 138 5.19 -12.45 3.51
N ASN A 139 6.01 -11.63 2.87
CA ASN A 139 7.31 -12.06 2.35
C ASN A 139 8.29 -12.44 3.48
N GLN A 140 8.27 -11.76 4.62
CA GLN A 140 9.06 -12.16 5.79
C GLN A 140 8.62 -13.54 6.32
N VAL A 141 7.29 -13.77 6.41
CA VAL A 141 6.74 -15.06 6.83
C VAL A 141 7.08 -16.16 5.82
N LEU A 142 6.95 -15.89 4.51
CA LEU A 142 7.33 -16.83 3.45
C LEU A 142 8.82 -17.19 3.49
N GLY A 143 9.68 -16.23 3.86
CA GLY A 143 11.11 -16.46 4.04
C GLY A 143 11.43 -17.58 5.05
N LEU A 144 10.58 -17.78 6.07
CA LEU A 144 10.73 -18.89 7.03
C LEU A 144 10.58 -20.27 6.38
N PHE A 145 9.96 -20.35 5.20
CA PHE A 145 9.75 -21.57 4.45
C PHE A 145 10.69 -21.71 3.25
N PHE A 146 11.72 -20.86 3.13
CA PHE A 146 12.62 -20.83 1.95
C PHE A 146 13.23 -22.19 1.61
N ALA A 147 13.62 -22.97 2.62
CA ALA A 147 14.21 -24.31 2.42
C ALA A 147 13.18 -25.43 2.20
N SER A 148 11.88 -25.13 2.18
CA SER A 148 10.83 -26.13 2.03
C SER A 148 10.53 -26.43 0.55
N ASN A 149 10.17 -27.68 0.26
CA ASN A 149 9.79 -28.12 -1.10
C ASN A 149 8.53 -27.42 -1.65
N PHE A 150 7.74 -26.77 -0.79
CA PHE A 150 6.50 -26.09 -1.15
C PHE A 150 6.64 -24.56 -1.17
N TYR A 151 7.86 -24.01 -0.98
CA TYR A 151 8.11 -22.57 -0.96
C TYR A 151 7.55 -21.86 -2.20
N SER A 152 7.87 -22.34 -3.40
CA SER A 152 7.41 -21.75 -4.65
C SER A 152 5.88 -21.74 -4.77
N THR A 153 5.22 -22.81 -4.33
CA THR A 153 3.76 -22.88 -4.30
C THR A 153 3.17 -21.88 -3.33
N LEU A 154 3.73 -21.76 -2.12
CA LEU A 154 3.27 -20.78 -1.13
C LEU A 154 3.44 -19.34 -1.63
N VAL A 155 4.58 -19.03 -2.24
CA VAL A 155 4.84 -17.72 -2.85
C VAL A 155 3.79 -17.44 -3.92
N LEU A 156 3.55 -18.37 -4.84
CA LEU A 156 2.59 -18.17 -5.93
C LEU A 156 1.17 -17.95 -5.41
N VAL A 157 0.73 -18.78 -4.45
CA VAL A 157 -0.61 -18.65 -3.83
C VAL A 157 -0.72 -17.30 -3.11
N PHE A 158 0.25 -16.94 -2.27
CA PHE A 158 0.23 -15.67 -1.54
C PHE A 158 0.16 -14.46 -2.48
N TRP A 159 1.06 -14.39 -3.47
CA TRP A 159 1.13 -13.26 -4.41
C TRP A 159 -0.14 -13.17 -5.26
N THR A 160 -0.67 -14.29 -5.74
CA THR A 160 -1.92 -14.31 -6.52
C THR A 160 -3.11 -13.86 -5.69
N THR A 161 -3.26 -14.38 -4.47
CA THR A 161 -4.34 -13.97 -3.56
C THR A 161 -4.25 -12.49 -3.21
N LEU A 162 -3.04 -11.99 -2.92
CA LEU A 162 -2.83 -10.58 -2.60
C LEU A 162 -3.15 -9.68 -3.80
N PHE A 163 -2.76 -10.07 -5.01
CA PHE A 163 -3.08 -9.32 -6.21
C PHE A 163 -4.59 -9.29 -6.51
N LEU A 164 -5.28 -10.42 -6.37
CA LEU A 164 -6.74 -10.47 -6.52
C LEU A 164 -7.45 -9.59 -5.48
N PHE A 165 -6.98 -9.61 -4.23
CA PHE A 165 -7.49 -8.73 -3.19
C PHE A 165 -7.25 -7.25 -3.54
N PHE A 166 -6.10 -6.91 -4.14
CA PHE A 166 -5.81 -5.55 -4.60
C PHE A 166 -6.78 -5.10 -5.68
N LEU A 167 -7.02 -5.95 -6.68
CA LEU A 167 -7.97 -5.72 -7.76
C LEU A 167 -9.37 -5.46 -7.23
N ILE A 168 -9.87 -6.33 -6.35
CA ILE A 168 -11.23 -6.22 -5.78
C ILE A 168 -11.39 -4.91 -5.02
N ASN A 169 -10.46 -4.58 -4.11
CA ASN A 169 -10.53 -3.34 -3.34
C ASN A 169 -10.47 -2.09 -4.23
N ASN A 170 -9.70 -2.13 -5.32
CA ASN A 170 -9.61 -1.01 -6.25
C ASN A 170 -10.91 -0.85 -7.07
N GLY A 171 -11.50 -1.96 -7.54
CA GLY A 171 -12.81 -1.99 -8.16
C GLY A 171 -13.91 -1.41 -7.26
N GLU A 172 -13.90 -1.76 -5.97
CA GLU A 172 -14.83 -1.22 -4.99
C GLU A 172 -14.61 0.27 -4.70
N LEU A 173 -13.35 0.72 -4.63
CA LEU A 173 -13.01 2.13 -4.44
C LEU A 173 -13.61 2.99 -5.56
N TYR A 174 -13.40 2.58 -6.81
CA TYR A 174 -13.92 3.30 -7.97
C TYR A 174 -15.44 3.28 -8.02
N LYS A 175 -16.06 2.12 -7.73
CA LYS A 175 -17.51 2.03 -7.60
C LYS A 175 -18.01 3.05 -6.58
N ARG A 176 -17.46 3.06 -5.36
CA ARG A 176 -17.91 3.95 -4.27
C ARG A 176 -17.77 5.45 -4.59
N LEU A 177 -16.69 5.85 -5.24
CA LEU A 177 -16.39 7.26 -5.47
C LEU A 177 -17.01 7.83 -6.75
N PHE A 178 -17.30 6.99 -7.74
CA PHE A 178 -17.74 7.44 -9.07
C PHE A 178 -19.10 6.86 -9.52
N VAL A 179 -19.90 6.26 -8.61
CA VAL A 179 -21.31 5.93 -8.93
C VAL A 179 -22.02 7.18 -9.45
N SER A 180 -22.51 7.08 -10.68
CA SER A 180 -23.32 8.10 -11.34
C SER A 180 -24.73 7.55 -11.59
N ARG A 181 -25.71 8.44 -11.78
CA ARG A 181 -27.05 8.06 -12.26
C ARG A 181 -27.01 7.50 -13.69
N ASP A 182 -25.94 7.79 -14.42
CA ASP A 182 -25.68 7.26 -15.76
C ASP A 182 -25.06 5.85 -15.68
N GLN A 183 -25.79 4.85 -16.18
CA GLN A 183 -25.35 3.44 -16.18
C GLN A 183 -24.04 3.23 -16.94
N PHE A 184 -23.82 3.98 -18.02
CA PHE A 184 -22.59 3.88 -18.82
C PHE A 184 -21.38 4.37 -18.01
N VAL A 185 -21.52 5.51 -17.34
CA VAL A 185 -20.46 6.06 -16.46
C VAL A 185 -20.19 5.10 -15.30
N SER A 186 -21.23 4.52 -14.70
CA SER A 186 -21.08 3.55 -13.62
C SER A 186 -20.32 2.28 -14.06
N PHE A 187 -20.66 1.72 -15.22
CA PHE A 187 -19.97 0.56 -15.77
C PHE A 187 -18.50 0.86 -16.09
N LEU A 188 -18.25 2.01 -16.72
CA LEU A 188 -16.92 2.44 -17.11
C LEU A 188 -16.02 2.67 -15.88
N SER A 189 -16.50 3.41 -14.88
CA SER A 189 -15.75 3.63 -13.63
C SER A 189 -15.45 2.33 -12.90
N HIS A 190 -16.39 1.38 -12.87
CA HIS A 190 -16.14 0.08 -12.26
C HIS A 190 -15.07 -0.73 -13.00
N SER A 191 -15.15 -0.77 -14.33
CA SER A 191 -14.15 -1.45 -15.17
C SER A 191 -12.75 -0.85 -14.98
N LEU A 192 -12.66 0.48 -14.88
CA LEU A 192 -11.40 1.18 -14.64
C LEU A 192 -10.76 0.85 -13.30
N GLY A 193 -11.57 0.62 -12.27
CA GLY A 193 -11.06 0.18 -10.97
C GLY A 193 -10.29 -1.14 -11.07
N TYR A 194 -10.74 -2.09 -11.89
CA TYR A 194 -10.03 -3.36 -12.09
C TYR A 194 -8.86 -3.23 -13.07
N VAL A 195 -9.03 -2.47 -14.16
CA VAL A 195 -7.99 -2.32 -15.18
C VAL A 195 -6.77 -1.57 -14.65
N ASN A 196 -6.96 -0.62 -13.74
CA ASN A 196 -5.87 0.23 -13.26
C ASN A 196 -4.74 -0.55 -12.54
N PRO A 197 -4.99 -1.41 -11.55
CA PRO A 197 -3.95 -2.28 -10.98
C PRO A 197 -3.30 -3.22 -12.00
N ILE A 198 -4.07 -3.74 -12.97
CA ILE A 198 -3.54 -4.63 -14.02
C ILE A 198 -2.53 -3.88 -14.89
N LEU A 199 -2.92 -2.72 -15.43
CA LEU A 199 -2.04 -1.87 -16.23
C LEU A 199 -0.80 -1.45 -15.45
N PHE A 200 -0.95 -1.15 -14.16
CA PHE A 200 0.16 -0.81 -13.31
C PHE A 200 1.17 -1.96 -13.18
N VAL A 201 0.71 -3.19 -12.94
CA VAL A 201 1.60 -4.35 -12.87
C VAL A 201 2.33 -4.56 -14.20
N PHE A 202 1.64 -4.47 -15.33
CA PHE A 202 2.28 -4.54 -16.65
C PHE A 202 3.34 -3.43 -16.83
N PHE A 203 3.05 -2.21 -16.40
CA PHE A 203 4.00 -1.10 -16.48
C PHE A 203 5.24 -1.33 -15.61
N VAL A 204 5.06 -1.81 -14.38
CA VAL A 204 6.18 -2.17 -13.49
C VAL A 204 6.99 -3.33 -14.07
N LEU A 205 6.35 -4.36 -14.62
CA LEU A 205 7.05 -5.48 -15.27
C LEU A 205 7.81 -5.04 -16.52
N ALA A 206 7.26 -4.12 -17.30
CA ALA A 206 7.97 -3.54 -18.43
C ALA A 206 9.19 -2.74 -17.96
N LEU A 207 9.04 -1.88 -16.94
CA LEU A 207 10.15 -1.13 -16.36
C LEU A 207 11.23 -2.01 -15.73
N ALA A 208 10.86 -3.15 -15.15
CA ALA A 208 11.80 -4.07 -14.52
C ALA A 208 12.60 -4.92 -15.53
N ASN A 209 12.12 -5.03 -16.77
CA ASN A 209 12.75 -5.79 -17.85
C ASN A 209 13.51 -4.90 -18.87
N VAL A 210 13.64 -3.60 -18.59
CA VAL A 210 14.43 -2.63 -19.37
C VAL A 210 15.69 -2.30 -18.58
#